data_AF-A0A9D4HG54-F1
#
_entry.id   AF-A0A9D4HG54-F1
#
_cell.length_a   1.000
_cell.length_b   1.000
_cell.length_c   1.000
_cell.angle_alpha   90.00
_cell.angle_beta   90.00
_cell.angle_gamma   90.00
#
_symmetry.space_group_name_H-M   'P 1'
#
loop_
_entity.id
_entity.type
_entity.pdbx_description
1 polymer ?
#
loop_
_entity_poly.entity_id
_entity_poly.type
_entity_poly.pdbx_seq_one_letter_code
_entity_poly.pdbx_strand_id
1 'polypeptide(L)'
;MQQSNPSPVQHATGILDTEDDMDDPVFDELLANIGSSLAEHTAVVLPDTFDLEEQINELSYTCPVTEQQSMVNEIFASFMANEQIVRCFLNQQYDRCMKFYAQTVISEPGRESPVPQCQLTAFYKLWQSHMTSAEYESECLPLILLSSKGTKPALYSAIFKLCTTVRQLLLSDKAAQLSYIDNQKMTSRATDGFDATARGKIRYIGGYAVAKLKYNYMCQVKSNMYKTSALGVSKFNTASVMVEFLEKMTVSEHHLIAVTEDPGSLSETSRKQNINRGLTNISDQCYHCFESIVTASLNELSSKNLVKHGNSLHDHVIKTLEENNQFFAIFYKMCSGNNANPASNDNIRTLYRECIYKVSSILLKQFSRDFMESCNTRKKMEHRKQIQVSEKKTAHNTHFKQTKSLNPISITTTEQPGTSGVSSKKRSSSTHSNHTFLGALASSEQPGSSGVSCKKKSLKTQTAVKKTKRAASQEKTEKPPENDDGDEEREEEEEESCYKCGKAYTENEEWIACDICNKWYHRRCCGLSSLTKWKYYTKVNRKFCCPECE
;
A
#
# COMPACT_ATOMS: atom_id res chain seq x y z
N MET A 1 0.88 -26.03 -72.33
CA MET A 1 1.92 -25.91 -71.27
C MET A 1 2.24 -24.44 -71.11
N GLN A 2 2.09 -23.90 -69.90
CA GLN A 2 2.71 -22.67 -69.41
C GLN A 2 2.43 -22.64 -67.90
N GLN A 3 3.45 -22.40 -67.08
CA GLN A 3 3.35 -22.35 -65.63
C GLN A 3 3.43 -20.90 -65.15
N SER A 4 2.63 -20.54 -64.15
CA SER A 4 2.67 -19.24 -63.47
C SER A 4 3.51 -19.36 -62.20
N ASN A 5 4.56 -18.54 -62.08
CA ASN A 5 5.47 -18.57 -60.92
C ASN A 5 4.79 -18.05 -59.63
N PRO A 6 5.17 -18.58 -58.45
CA PRO A 6 4.77 -18.04 -57.14
C PRO A 6 5.58 -16.79 -56.74
N SER A 7 5.14 -16.14 -55.65
CA SER A 7 5.72 -14.90 -55.10
C SER A 7 7.05 -15.13 -54.34
N PRO A 8 8.01 -14.17 -54.34
CA PRO A 8 9.35 -14.35 -53.76
C PRO A 8 9.38 -14.73 -52.27
N VAL A 9 8.37 -14.33 -51.50
CA VAL A 9 8.34 -14.44 -50.03
C VAL A 9 8.46 -15.88 -49.51
N GLN A 10 8.07 -16.88 -50.31
CA GLN A 10 8.05 -18.29 -49.88
C GLN A 10 9.43 -18.99 -49.90
N HIS A 11 10.49 -18.36 -50.43
CA HIS A 11 11.83 -18.96 -50.46
C HIS A 11 12.69 -18.65 -49.22
N ALA A 12 12.32 -17.64 -48.42
CA ALA A 12 13.14 -17.16 -47.29
C ALA A 12 13.15 -18.06 -46.05
N THR A 13 12.28 -19.08 -45.97
CA THR A 13 12.15 -19.95 -44.79
C THR A 13 12.92 -21.27 -44.88
N GLY A 14 13.84 -21.41 -45.84
CA GLY A 14 14.46 -22.70 -46.18
C GLY A 14 15.99 -22.78 -46.10
N ILE A 15 16.70 -21.70 -45.73
CA ILE A 15 18.17 -21.66 -45.73
C ILE A 15 18.67 -20.88 -44.50
N LEU A 16 18.99 -21.59 -43.40
CA LEU A 16 19.89 -21.17 -42.33
C LEU A 16 20.29 -22.43 -41.53
N ASP A 17 21.18 -23.25 -42.10
CA ASP A 17 21.75 -24.45 -41.46
C ASP A 17 23.18 -24.74 -41.98
N THR A 18 23.96 -23.66 -42.16
CA THR A 18 25.39 -23.68 -42.49
C THR A 18 26.09 -22.51 -41.81
N GLU A 19 26.97 -22.81 -40.85
CA GLU A 19 27.99 -21.86 -40.38
C GLU A 19 29.16 -21.90 -41.37
N ASP A 20 29.44 -20.81 -42.08
CA ASP A 20 30.79 -20.27 -42.36
C ASP A 20 30.78 -19.16 -43.44
N ASP A 21 31.77 -18.25 -43.32
CA ASP A 21 32.34 -17.31 -44.30
C ASP A 21 31.53 -16.15 -44.95
N MET A 22 31.96 -14.93 -44.55
CA MET A 22 32.38 -13.79 -45.39
C MET A 22 31.33 -12.87 -46.05
N ASP A 23 31.33 -11.60 -45.60
CA ASP A 23 31.08 -10.35 -46.34
C ASP A 23 30.20 -10.43 -47.60
N ASP A 24 28.90 -10.67 -47.43
CA ASP A 24 27.94 -10.66 -48.54
C ASP A 24 27.44 -9.21 -48.83
N PRO A 25 27.82 -8.58 -49.95
CA PRO A 25 27.33 -7.24 -50.31
C PRO A 25 25.82 -7.22 -50.58
N VAL A 26 25.17 -8.37 -50.82
CA VAL A 26 23.71 -8.46 -50.94
C VAL A 26 23.05 -8.26 -49.57
N PHE A 27 23.72 -8.59 -48.46
CA PHE A 27 23.21 -8.32 -47.11
C PHE A 27 23.26 -6.83 -46.77
N ASP A 28 24.37 -6.16 -47.09
CA ASP A 28 24.49 -4.70 -46.95
C ASP A 28 23.52 -3.95 -47.88
N GLU A 29 23.36 -4.40 -49.14
CA GLU A 29 22.38 -3.86 -50.07
C GLU A 29 20.94 -4.09 -49.56
N LEU A 30 20.64 -5.25 -48.95
CA LEU A 30 19.34 -5.52 -48.32
C LEU A 30 19.10 -4.59 -47.12
N LEU A 31 20.07 -4.39 -46.23
CA LEU A 31 19.97 -3.47 -45.10
C LEU A 31 19.81 -2.01 -45.56
N ALA A 32 20.54 -1.59 -46.60
CA ALA A 32 20.42 -0.25 -47.18
C ALA A 32 19.06 -0.01 -47.85
N ASN A 33 18.53 -1.00 -48.58
CA ASN A 33 17.19 -0.93 -49.18
C ASN A 33 16.08 -0.93 -48.11
N ILE A 34 16.21 -1.76 -47.07
CA ILE A 34 15.30 -1.77 -45.92
C ILE A 34 15.33 -0.42 -45.20
N GLY A 35 16.53 0.12 -44.89
CA GLY A 35 16.69 1.42 -44.24
C GLY A 35 16.11 2.57 -45.06
N SER A 36 16.29 2.55 -46.38
CA SER A 36 15.68 3.52 -47.31
C SER A 36 14.16 3.44 -47.30
N SER A 37 13.60 2.22 -47.38
CA SER A 37 12.15 1.99 -47.30
C SER A 37 11.55 2.43 -45.96
N LEU A 38 12.32 2.36 -44.87
CA LEU A 38 11.88 2.80 -43.53
C LEU A 38 11.90 4.33 -43.38
N ALA A 39 12.82 5.00 -44.10
CA ALA A 39 12.98 6.46 -44.07
C ALA A 39 11.84 7.22 -44.78
N GLU A 40 11.26 6.67 -45.86
CA GLU A 40 10.26 7.36 -46.69
C GLU A 40 8.90 7.59 -46.00
N HIS A 41 8.66 7.08 -44.78
CA HIS A 41 7.33 7.07 -44.14
C HIS A 41 7.25 7.68 -42.72
N THR A 42 8.33 8.23 -42.17
CA THR A 42 8.34 8.80 -40.80
C THR A 42 8.36 10.33 -40.77
N ALA A 43 7.18 10.95 -40.96
CA ALA A 43 6.98 12.41 -40.84
C ALA A 43 7.01 12.94 -39.39
N VAL A 44 7.16 12.06 -38.39
CA VAL A 44 7.34 12.40 -36.98
C VAL A 44 8.64 11.75 -36.50
N VAL A 45 9.59 12.59 -36.08
CA VAL A 45 10.87 12.17 -35.50
C VAL A 45 10.73 12.15 -33.97
N LEU A 46 11.55 11.35 -33.29
CA LEU A 46 11.75 11.45 -31.85
C LEU A 46 12.18 12.88 -31.45
N PRO A 47 11.78 13.39 -30.27
CA PRO A 47 12.26 14.65 -29.74
C PRO A 47 13.79 14.72 -29.63
N ASP A 48 14.39 15.88 -29.89
CA ASP A 48 15.84 16.14 -29.78
C ASP A 48 16.42 15.83 -28.38
N THR A 49 15.56 15.71 -27.37
CA THR A 49 15.91 15.34 -25.99
C THR A 49 16.05 13.81 -25.78
N PHE A 50 15.95 13.00 -26.82
CA PHE A 50 16.09 11.54 -26.75
C PHE A 50 17.52 11.12 -27.15
N ASP A 51 18.37 10.92 -26.14
CA ASP A 51 19.69 10.33 -26.32
C ASP A 51 19.58 8.78 -26.33
N LEU A 52 19.99 8.18 -27.44
CA LEU A 52 19.94 6.72 -27.62
C LEU A 52 21.08 6.00 -26.89
N GLU A 53 22.24 6.64 -26.74
CA GLU A 53 23.38 6.08 -26.00
C GLU A 53 23.09 6.09 -24.50
N GLU A 54 22.56 7.19 -23.95
CA GLU A 54 22.11 7.26 -22.55
C GLU A 54 21.06 6.18 -22.26
N GLN A 55 20.04 6.05 -23.11
CA GLN A 55 18.97 5.08 -22.91
C GLN A 55 19.43 3.63 -23.09
N ILE A 56 20.37 3.32 -23.99
CA ILE A 56 20.96 1.98 -24.06
C ILE A 56 21.83 1.67 -22.83
N ASN A 57 22.56 2.66 -22.30
CA ASN A 57 23.32 2.52 -21.07
C ASN A 57 22.41 2.27 -19.84
N GLU A 58 21.31 3.02 -19.69
CA GLU A 58 20.31 2.79 -18.62
C GLU A 58 19.62 1.41 -18.71
N LEU A 59 19.39 0.92 -19.94
CA LEU A 59 18.75 -0.37 -20.18
C LEU A 59 19.69 -1.57 -20.03
N SER A 60 21.00 -1.36 -19.98
CA SER A 60 22.03 -2.41 -19.94
C SER A 60 22.28 -2.95 -18.53
N TYR A 61 22.71 -4.20 -18.42
CA TYR A 61 23.01 -4.86 -17.14
C TYR A 61 24.45 -4.56 -16.72
N THR A 62 24.64 -3.70 -15.72
CA THR A 62 25.98 -3.35 -15.16
C THR A 62 26.71 -4.55 -14.53
N CYS A 63 25.96 -5.57 -14.10
CA CYS A 63 26.49 -6.86 -13.67
C CYS A 63 25.54 -7.97 -14.17
N PRO A 64 25.78 -8.55 -15.37
CA PRO A 64 24.94 -9.61 -15.90
C PRO A 64 25.17 -10.91 -15.10
N VAL A 65 24.12 -11.38 -14.42
CA VAL A 65 24.14 -12.60 -13.60
C VAL A 65 23.55 -13.82 -14.31
N THR A 66 23.11 -13.66 -15.57
CA THR A 66 22.69 -14.75 -16.45
C THR A 66 23.21 -14.53 -17.87
N GLU A 67 23.39 -15.62 -18.61
CA GLU A 67 23.78 -15.61 -20.03
C GLU A 67 22.85 -14.71 -20.88
N GLN A 68 21.54 -14.77 -20.66
CA GLN A 68 20.56 -13.92 -21.35
C GLN A 68 20.77 -12.42 -21.08
N GLN A 69 21.32 -12.05 -19.91
CA GLN A 69 21.67 -10.65 -19.62
C GLN A 69 22.94 -10.20 -20.33
N SER A 70 23.94 -11.09 -20.48
CA SER A 70 25.12 -10.82 -21.32
C SER A 70 24.69 -10.62 -22.78
N MET A 71 23.90 -11.55 -23.33
CA MET A 71 23.35 -11.45 -24.68
C MET A 71 22.61 -10.13 -24.92
N VAL A 72 21.81 -9.65 -23.97
CA VAL A 72 21.10 -8.36 -24.13
C VAL A 72 22.06 -7.17 -24.18
N ASN A 73 23.16 -7.19 -23.41
CA ASN A 73 24.21 -6.16 -23.51
C ASN A 73 24.96 -6.25 -24.85
N GLU A 74 25.25 -7.46 -25.34
CA GLU A 74 25.92 -7.68 -26.63
C GLU A 74 25.04 -7.22 -27.80
N ILE A 75 23.74 -7.52 -27.77
CA ILE A 75 22.75 -7.02 -28.73
C ILE A 75 22.69 -5.48 -28.69
N PHE A 76 22.73 -4.88 -27.51
CA PHE A 76 22.77 -3.42 -27.37
C PHE A 76 24.05 -2.79 -27.93
N ALA A 77 25.21 -3.45 -27.81
CA ALA A 77 26.42 -3.00 -28.48
C ALA A 77 26.30 -3.08 -30.02
N SER A 78 25.70 -4.15 -30.55
CA SER A 78 25.38 -4.27 -31.99
C SER A 78 24.40 -3.21 -32.48
N PHE A 79 23.45 -2.80 -31.63
CA PHE A 79 22.53 -1.68 -31.91
C PHE A 79 23.24 -0.33 -31.91
N MET A 80 24.13 -0.04 -30.96
CA MET A 80 24.93 1.20 -30.97
C MET A 80 25.85 1.31 -32.19
N ALA A 81 26.43 0.20 -32.64
CA ALA A 81 27.23 0.18 -33.87
C ALA A 81 26.41 0.51 -35.14
N ASN A 82 25.08 0.38 -35.09
CA ASN A 82 24.16 0.53 -36.22
C ASN A 82 23.08 1.59 -35.92
N GLU A 83 23.48 2.65 -35.21
CA GLU A 83 22.61 3.64 -34.56
C GLU A 83 21.49 4.22 -35.46
N GLN A 84 21.76 4.44 -36.75
CA GLN A 84 20.79 5.00 -37.70
C GLN A 84 19.60 4.07 -37.96
N ILE A 85 19.83 2.76 -38.06
CA ILE A 85 18.77 1.76 -38.27
C ILE A 85 17.89 1.68 -37.01
N VAL A 86 18.52 1.75 -35.83
CA VAL A 86 17.83 1.82 -34.53
C VAL A 86 17.00 3.10 -34.42
N ARG A 87 17.55 4.29 -34.71
CA ARG A 87 16.79 5.55 -34.71
C ARG A 87 15.60 5.51 -35.68
N CYS A 88 15.78 4.95 -36.89
CA CYS A 88 14.70 4.88 -37.87
C CYS A 88 13.54 3.98 -37.39
N PHE A 89 13.87 2.81 -36.82
CA PHE A 89 12.87 1.95 -36.18
C PHE A 89 12.16 2.66 -35.00
N LEU A 90 12.90 3.34 -34.12
CA LEU A 90 12.32 4.01 -32.96
C LEU A 90 11.48 5.24 -33.34
N ASN A 91 11.81 5.95 -34.43
CA ASN A 91 10.93 6.98 -35.02
C ASN A 91 9.60 6.38 -35.49
N GLN A 92 9.63 5.24 -36.19
CA GLN A 92 8.43 4.52 -36.60
C GLN A 92 7.59 4.07 -35.40
N GLN A 93 8.20 3.51 -34.36
CA GLN A 93 7.49 3.16 -33.13
C GLN A 93 6.94 4.39 -32.39
N TYR A 94 7.61 5.54 -32.43
CA TYR A 94 7.16 6.78 -31.79
C TYR A 94 5.95 7.39 -32.52
N ASP A 95 6.00 7.49 -33.85
CA ASP A 95 4.86 7.87 -34.70
C ASP A 95 3.65 6.96 -34.46
N ARG A 96 3.89 5.64 -34.39
CA ARG A 96 2.85 4.64 -34.09
C ARG A 96 2.25 4.85 -32.69
N CYS A 97 3.10 5.14 -31.70
CA CYS A 97 2.68 5.46 -30.33
C CYS A 97 1.82 6.74 -30.28
N MET A 98 2.25 7.80 -30.97
CA MET A 98 1.53 9.07 -31.13
C MET A 98 0.17 8.86 -31.77
N LYS A 99 0.09 8.08 -32.85
CA LYS A 99 -1.17 7.74 -33.54
C LYS A 99 -2.14 6.98 -32.63
N PHE A 100 -1.68 5.97 -31.88
CA PHE A 100 -2.55 5.28 -30.91
C PHE A 100 -3.00 6.17 -29.74
N TYR A 101 -2.14 7.09 -29.28
CA TYR A 101 -2.51 8.07 -28.25
C TYR A 101 -3.62 8.99 -28.77
N ALA A 102 -3.43 9.62 -29.94
CA ALA A 102 -4.42 10.50 -30.56
C ALA A 102 -5.76 9.80 -30.88
N GLN A 103 -5.74 8.51 -31.22
CA GLN A 103 -6.95 7.70 -31.46
C GLN A 103 -7.76 7.40 -30.18
N THR A 104 -7.15 7.46 -28.99
CA THR A 104 -7.77 6.96 -27.74
C THR A 104 -7.91 8.01 -26.65
N VAL A 105 -7.05 9.03 -26.65
CA VAL A 105 -7.06 10.17 -25.74
C VAL A 105 -7.59 11.38 -26.48
N ILE A 106 -8.84 11.76 -26.19
CA ILE A 106 -9.44 12.98 -26.72
C ILE A 106 -8.74 14.18 -26.07
N SER A 107 -8.03 14.94 -26.89
CA SER A 107 -7.27 16.12 -26.48
C SER A 107 -8.15 17.36 -26.54
N GLU A 108 -8.67 17.79 -25.39
CA GLU A 108 -9.30 19.09 -25.21
C GLU A 108 -8.19 20.14 -24.93
N PRO A 109 -8.07 21.23 -25.71
CA PRO A 109 -7.06 22.25 -25.45
C PRO A 109 -7.36 22.97 -24.13
N GLY A 110 -6.37 23.04 -23.24
CA GLY A 110 -6.53 23.61 -21.89
C GLY A 110 -7.09 22.65 -20.84
N ARG A 111 -7.00 21.33 -21.05
CA ARG A 111 -7.52 20.32 -20.10
C ARG A 111 -6.75 20.29 -18.77
N GLU A 112 -7.32 20.89 -17.72
CA GLU A 112 -6.82 20.80 -16.34
C GLU A 112 -7.02 19.40 -15.69
N SER A 113 -7.90 18.56 -16.24
CA SER A 113 -8.25 17.26 -15.67
C SER A 113 -7.33 16.12 -16.18
N PRO A 114 -6.90 15.17 -15.34
CA PRO A 114 -6.15 13.99 -15.79
C PRO A 114 -6.87 13.17 -16.87
N VAL A 115 -6.09 12.56 -17.78
CA VAL A 115 -6.63 11.68 -18.82
C VAL A 115 -7.41 10.52 -18.19
N PRO A 116 -8.69 10.29 -18.54
CA PRO A 116 -9.50 9.23 -17.97
C PRO A 116 -8.84 7.84 -18.12
N GLN A 117 -8.82 7.06 -17.03
CA GLN A 117 -8.21 5.72 -17.02
C GLN A 117 -8.77 4.79 -18.11
N CYS A 118 -10.02 4.98 -18.55
CA CYS A 118 -10.59 4.24 -19.68
C CYS A 118 -9.91 4.56 -21.03
N GLN A 119 -9.52 5.81 -21.27
CA GLN A 119 -8.76 6.24 -22.46
C GLN A 119 -7.33 5.68 -22.42
N LEU A 120 -6.62 5.81 -21.29
CA LEU A 120 -5.30 5.17 -21.12
C LEU A 120 -5.36 3.64 -21.25
N THR A 121 -6.43 3.00 -20.77
CA THR A 121 -6.64 1.55 -20.92
C THR A 121 -6.98 1.16 -22.36
N ALA A 122 -7.52 2.07 -23.18
CA ALA A 122 -7.67 1.85 -24.62
C ALA A 122 -6.32 2.01 -25.36
N PHE A 123 -5.55 3.05 -25.04
CA PHE A 123 -4.19 3.26 -25.53
C PHE A 123 -3.30 2.03 -25.30
N TYR A 124 -3.21 1.54 -24.05
CA TYR A 124 -2.39 0.36 -23.74
C TYR A 124 -2.87 -0.92 -24.44
N LYS A 125 -4.15 -1.03 -24.80
CA LYS A 125 -4.65 -2.17 -25.60
C LYS A 125 -4.22 -2.08 -27.07
N LEU A 126 -4.30 -0.90 -27.69
CA LEU A 126 -3.81 -0.71 -29.07
C LEU A 126 -2.30 -0.96 -29.13
N TRP A 127 -1.54 -0.36 -28.22
CA TRP A 127 -0.10 -0.60 -28.09
C TRP A 127 0.22 -2.08 -27.90
N GLN A 128 -0.44 -2.76 -26.94
CA GLN A 128 -0.17 -4.18 -26.70
C GLN A 128 -0.57 -5.07 -27.88
N SER A 129 -1.61 -4.71 -28.63
CA SER A 129 -2.03 -5.41 -29.84
C SER A 129 -1.02 -5.22 -30.99
N HIS A 130 -0.40 -4.03 -31.11
CA HIS A 130 0.70 -3.77 -32.05
C HIS A 130 1.93 -4.60 -31.68
N MET A 131 2.36 -4.58 -30.42
CA MET A 131 3.50 -5.37 -29.91
C MET A 131 3.32 -6.91 -30.01
N THR A 132 2.16 -7.39 -30.46
CA THR A 132 1.87 -8.80 -30.76
C THR A 132 1.30 -9.02 -32.17
N SER A 133 1.54 -8.07 -33.07
CA SER A 133 1.09 -8.11 -34.48
C SER A 133 2.18 -8.65 -35.40
N ALA A 134 1.79 -9.22 -36.54
CA ALA A 134 2.74 -9.68 -37.56
C ALA A 134 3.45 -8.48 -38.23
N GLU A 135 2.77 -7.34 -38.28
CA GLU A 135 3.31 -6.05 -38.69
C GLU A 135 4.50 -5.68 -37.79
N TYR A 136 4.34 -5.67 -36.47
CA TYR A 136 5.45 -5.39 -35.53
C TYR A 136 6.58 -6.43 -35.61
N GLU A 137 6.28 -7.72 -35.84
CA GLU A 137 7.32 -8.73 -36.10
C GLU A 137 8.12 -8.41 -37.36
N SER A 138 7.47 -7.92 -38.43
CA SER A 138 8.18 -7.42 -39.62
C SER A 138 8.95 -6.11 -39.38
N GLU A 139 8.42 -5.20 -38.54
CA GLU A 139 9.14 -3.98 -38.12
C GLU A 139 10.37 -4.29 -37.27
N CYS A 140 10.38 -5.40 -36.52
CA CYS A 140 11.54 -5.86 -35.74
C CYS A 140 12.63 -6.50 -36.60
N LEU A 141 12.31 -7.00 -37.79
CA LEU A 141 13.24 -7.76 -38.64
C LEU A 141 14.58 -7.05 -38.91
N PRO A 142 14.65 -5.73 -39.20
CA PRO A 142 15.93 -5.05 -39.42
C PRO A 142 16.84 -5.16 -38.19
N LEU A 143 16.29 -4.94 -36.99
CA LEU A 143 17.03 -5.04 -35.73
C LEU A 143 17.41 -6.48 -35.37
N ILE A 144 16.59 -7.46 -35.76
CA ILE A 144 16.91 -8.89 -35.61
C ILE A 144 18.12 -9.28 -36.46
N LEU A 145 18.26 -8.70 -37.66
CA LEU A 145 19.41 -8.94 -38.55
C LEU A 145 20.70 -8.25 -38.06
N LEU A 146 20.63 -7.18 -37.25
CA LEU A 146 21.81 -6.49 -36.70
C LEU A 146 22.63 -7.31 -35.70
N SER A 147 22.08 -8.39 -35.13
CA SER A 147 22.80 -9.20 -34.12
C SER A 147 22.73 -10.69 -34.43
N SER A 148 23.71 -11.17 -35.19
CA SER A 148 23.99 -12.60 -35.40
C SER A 148 24.27 -13.36 -34.10
N LYS A 149 24.61 -12.64 -33.02
CA LYS A 149 24.80 -13.17 -31.67
C LYS A 149 23.57 -12.88 -30.82
N GLY A 150 22.91 -13.93 -30.35
CA GLY A 150 21.78 -13.85 -29.42
C GLY A 150 20.70 -14.88 -29.68
N THR A 151 20.05 -15.37 -28.62
CA THR A 151 18.81 -16.15 -28.78
C THR A 151 17.63 -15.22 -29.11
N LYS A 152 16.63 -15.70 -29.87
CA LYS A 152 15.43 -14.91 -30.20
C LYS A 152 14.76 -14.25 -28.98
N PRO A 153 14.66 -14.89 -27.79
CA PRO A 153 14.16 -14.23 -26.57
C PRO A 153 15.05 -13.10 -26.02
N ALA A 154 16.37 -13.10 -26.27
CA ALA A 154 17.25 -11.99 -25.91
C ALA A 154 17.04 -10.80 -26.86
N LEU A 155 16.98 -11.05 -28.17
CA LEU A 155 16.67 -10.05 -29.20
C LEU A 155 15.32 -9.35 -28.94
N TYR A 156 14.24 -10.13 -28.81
CA TYR A 156 12.93 -9.55 -28.51
C TYR A 156 12.87 -8.83 -27.15
N SER A 157 13.68 -9.24 -26.16
CA SER A 157 13.80 -8.52 -24.88
C SER A 157 14.46 -7.14 -25.05
N ALA A 158 15.55 -7.06 -25.82
CA ALA A 158 16.25 -5.80 -26.11
C ALA A 158 15.35 -4.82 -26.90
N ILE A 159 14.67 -5.30 -27.95
CA ILE A 159 13.77 -4.48 -28.76
C ILE A 159 12.55 -4.03 -27.93
N PHE A 160 11.96 -4.93 -27.12
CA PHE A 160 10.83 -4.59 -26.24
C PHE A 160 11.19 -3.53 -25.17
N LYS A 161 12.42 -3.55 -24.65
CA LYS A 161 12.94 -2.50 -23.76
C LYS A 161 12.93 -1.14 -24.46
N LEU A 162 13.55 -1.01 -25.63
CA LEU A 162 13.58 0.25 -26.38
C LEU A 162 12.17 0.75 -26.75
N CYS A 163 11.29 -0.13 -27.20
CA CYS A 163 9.88 0.21 -27.48
C CYS A 163 9.14 0.67 -26.21
N THR A 164 9.49 0.13 -25.05
CA THR A 164 8.94 0.58 -23.76
C THR A 164 9.42 1.98 -23.39
N THR A 165 10.71 2.30 -23.63
CA THR A 165 11.27 3.64 -23.46
C THR A 165 10.58 4.67 -24.37
N VAL A 166 10.44 4.38 -25.67
CA VAL A 166 9.76 5.26 -26.63
C VAL A 166 8.33 5.60 -26.20
N ARG A 167 7.60 4.61 -25.67
CA ARG A 167 6.27 4.82 -25.07
C ARG A 167 6.32 5.63 -23.77
N GLN A 168 7.34 5.45 -22.93
CA GLN A 168 7.52 6.23 -21.71
C GLN A 168 7.82 7.71 -22.01
N LEU A 169 8.66 7.98 -23.02
CA LEU A 169 8.96 9.33 -23.51
C LEU A 169 7.69 10.07 -23.99
N LEU A 170 6.82 9.40 -24.76
CA LEU A 170 5.54 9.99 -25.15
C LEU A 170 4.66 10.30 -23.92
N LEU A 171 4.59 9.38 -22.97
CA LEU A 171 3.74 9.55 -21.79
C LEU A 171 4.29 10.58 -20.80
N SER A 172 5.61 10.80 -20.73
CA SER A 172 6.20 11.87 -19.90
C SER A 172 5.98 13.24 -20.54
N ASP A 173 6.19 13.39 -21.85
CA ASP A 173 5.87 14.61 -22.60
C ASP A 173 4.38 15.00 -22.44
N LYS A 174 3.47 14.04 -22.68
CA LYS A 174 2.03 14.26 -22.56
C LYS A 174 1.56 14.45 -21.10
N ALA A 175 2.34 14.01 -20.11
CA ALA A 175 2.10 14.33 -18.71
C ALA A 175 2.62 15.74 -18.33
N ALA A 176 3.76 16.17 -18.88
CA ALA A 176 4.31 17.51 -18.67
C ALA A 176 3.47 18.62 -19.34
N GLN A 177 2.80 18.30 -20.46
CA GLN A 177 1.86 19.19 -21.13
C GLN A 177 0.52 19.38 -20.39
N LEU A 178 0.23 18.56 -19.38
CA LEU A 178 -0.93 18.75 -18.51
C LEU A 178 -0.54 19.66 -17.33
N SER A 179 -1.29 20.76 -17.14
CA SER A 179 -1.18 21.63 -15.97
C SER A 179 -1.72 20.92 -14.72
N TYR A 180 -0.94 19.98 -14.21
CA TYR A 180 -1.35 19.08 -13.13
C TYR A 180 -1.45 19.83 -11.80
N ILE A 181 -2.65 20.31 -11.47
CA ILE A 181 -3.05 20.54 -10.08
C ILE A 181 -2.93 19.19 -9.38
N ASP A 182 -1.95 19.06 -8.50
CA ASP A 182 -1.59 17.75 -7.95
C ASP A 182 -2.76 17.17 -7.15
N ASN A 183 -3.34 16.08 -7.67
CA ASN A 183 -4.40 15.34 -7.00
C ASN A 183 -3.86 14.46 -5.87
N GLN A 184 -2.56 14.55 -5.56
CA GLN A 184 -2.06 14.56 -4.18
C GLN A 184 -2.55 15.82 -3.42
N LYS A 185 -3.87 16.02 -3.38
CA LYS A 185 -4.56 16.58 -2.20
C LYS A 185 -4.65 15.54 -1.07
N MET A 186 -3.60 14.73 -0.95
CA MET A 186 -3.10 14.34 0.37
C MET A 186 -2.57 15.62 1.03
N THR A 187 -3.40 16.17 1.91
CA THR A 187 -3.00 17.08 3.00
C THR A 187 -2.26 18.38 2.65
N SER A 188 -2.23 18.81 1.38
CA SER A 188 -2.09 20.22 0.99
C SER A 188 -3.39 21.00 1.31
N ARG A 189 -3.84 20.92 2.58
CA ARG A 189 -4.95 21.71 3.10
C ARG A 189 -4.48 23.15 3.23
N ALA A 190 -5.00 24.02 2.38
CA ALA A 190 -4.75 25.45 2.45
C ALA A 190 -5.27 25.99 3.79
N THR A 191 -4.33 26.33 4.68
CA THR A 191 -4.41 27.27 5.83
C THR A 191 -5.52 27.14 6.88
N ASP A 192 -6.58 26.37 6.67
CA ASP A 192 -7.58 26.05 7.69
C ASP A 192 -7.09 24.91 8.58
N GLY A 193 -6.98 25.16 9.89
CA GLY A 193 -6.42 24.21 10.85
C GLY A 193 -7.14 22.86 10.93
N PHE A 194 -6.42 21.85 11.44
CA PHE A 194 -6.92 20.51 11.75
C PHE A 194 -8.34 20.52 12.37
N ASP A 195 -9.19 19.55 12.04
CA ASP A 195 -10.49 19.44 12.72
C ASP A 195 -10.30 19.16 14.23
N ALA A 196 -11.31 19.44 15.05
CA ALA A 196 -11.21 19.31 16.51
C ALA A 196 -10.80 17.88 16.93
N THR A 197 -11.28 16.87 16.21
CA THR A 197 -11.02 15.45 16.45
C THR A 197 -9.58 15.05 16.08
N ALA A 198 -8.95 15.74 15.13
CA ALA A 198 -7.54 15.61 14.79
C ALA A 198 -6.64 16.36 15.80
N ARG A 199 -6.99 17.60 16.16
CA ARG A 199 -6.28 18.39 17.19
C ARG A 199 -6.27 17.69 18.54
N GLY A 200 -7.40 17.09 18.93
CA GLY A 200 -7.49 16.24 20.11
C GLY A 200 -6.53 15.05 20.08
N LYS A 201 -6.32 14.41 18.92
CA LYS A 201 -5.36 13.30 18.78
C LYS A 201 -3.92 13.78 18.86
N ILE A 202 -3.60 14.96 18.31
CA ILE A 202 -2.28 15.58 18.47
C ILE A 202 -1.98 15.84 19.96
N ARG A 203 -2.92 16.45 20.70
CA ARG A 203 -2.75 16.68 22.15
C ARG A 203 -2.61 15.38 22.94
N TYR A 204 -3.42 14.36 22.62
CA TYR A 204 -3.33 13.03 23.22
C TYR A 204 -1.98 12.33 22.96
N ILE A 205 -1.45 12.39 21.72
CA ILE A 205 -0.16 11.79 21.36
C ILE A 205 1.00 12.48 22.10
N GLY A 206 0.98 13.82 22.18
CA GLY A 206 1.94 14.59 22.96
C GLY A 206 1.89 14.25 24.46
N GLY A 207 0.69 14.27 25.05
CA GLY A 207 0.47 13.90 26.46
C GLY A 207 0.93 12.48 26.79
N TYR A 208 0.66 11.50 25.91
CA TYR A 208 1.16 10.14 26.04
C TYR A 208 2.70 10.07 26.00
N ALA A 209 3.34 10.79 25.08
CA ALA A 209 4.80 10.81 24.96
C ALA A 209 5.45 11.38 26.24
N VAL A 210 4.96 12.54 26.72
CA VAL A 210 5.40 13.17 27.97
C VAL A 210 5.15 12.25 29.17
N ALA A 211 3.97 11.65 29.29
CA ALA A 211 3.64 10.72 30.38
C ALA A 211 4.58 9.51 30.42
N LYS A 212 4.85 8.90 29.26
CA LYS A 212 5.67 7.69 29.18
C LYS A 212 7.16 7.98 29.42
N LEU A 213 7.65 9.16 29.04
CA LEU A 213 8.98 9.65 29.44
C LEU A 213 9.04 9.91 30.93
N LYS A 214 8.06 10.62 31.50
CA LYS A 214 8.04 10.98 32.92
C LYS A 214 8.05 9.73 33.79
N TYR A 215 7.22 8.75 33.46
CA TYR A 215 7.23 7.43 34.11
C TYR A 215 8.61 6.76 34.04
N ASN A 216 9.21 6.69 32.84
CA ASN A 216 10.53 6.07 32.65
C ASN A 216 11.62 6.74 33.51
N TYR A 217 11.66 8.08 33.56
CA TYR A 217 12.63 8.80 34.39
C TYR A 217 12.30 8.73 35.88
N MET A 218 11.04 8.76 36.30
CA MET A 218 10.66 8.52 37.71
C MET A 218 11.08 7.12 38.20
N CYS A 219 11.03 6.09 37.34
CA CYS A 219 11.60 4.77 37.65
C CYS A 219 13.13 4.81 37.78
N GLN A 220 13.83 5.62 36.97
CA GLN A 220 15.28 5.83 37.12
C GLN A 220 15.63 6.60 38.40
N VAL A 221 14.86 7.63 38.78
CA VAL A 221 15.02 8.34 40.07
C VAL A 221 14.88 7.33 41.22
N LYS A 222 13.73 6.63 41.32
CA LYS A 222 13.46 5.64 42.38
C LYS A 222 14.53 4.55 42.48
N SER A 223 14.99 4.01 41.34
CA SER A 223 15.98 2.93 41.31
C SER A 223 17.44 3.37 41.51
N ASN A 224 17.74 4.67 41.57
CA ASN A 224 19.09 5.17 41.83
C ASN A 224 19.20 6.07 43.09
N MET A 225 18.09 6.49 43.70
CA MET A 225 18.03 7.42 44.84
C MET A 225 18.92 7.07 46.04
N TYR A 226 19.13 5.78 46.32
CA TYR A 226 19.97 5.30 47.43
C TYR A 226 21.37 4.81 46.99
N LYS A 227 21.77 5.03 45.73
CA LYS A 227 23.07 4.54 45.22
C LYS A 227 24.18 5.55 45.47
N THR A 228 25.15 5.16 46.29
CA THR A 228 26.33 5.97 46.66
C THR A 228 27.45 5.97 45.61
N SER A 229 27.40 5.10 44.60
CA SER A 229 28.41 5.09 43.53
C SER A 229 28.26 6.29 42.59
N ALA A 230 29.37 6.85 42.11
CA ALA A 230 29.36 8.05 41.26
C ALA A 230 28.45 7.92 40.01
N LEU A 231 28.41 6.72 39.40
CA LEU A 231 27.50 6.42 38.29
C LEU A 231 26.03 6.37 38.72
N GLY A 232 25.74 5.92 39.94
CA GLY A 232 24.39 5.92 40.52
C GLY A 232 23.90 7.34 40.80
N VAL A 233 24.72 8.15 41.46
CA VAL A 233 24.44 9.58 41.74
C VAL A 233 24.26 10.37 40.44
N SER A 234 25.13 10.16 39.44
CA SER A 234 25.00 10.80 38.12
C SER A 234 23.68 10.45 37.42
N LYS A 235 23.28 9.17 37.42
CA LYS A 235 22.00 8.72 36.85
C LYS A 235 20.79 9.26 37.63
N PHE A 236 20.86 9.35 38.96
CA PHE A 236 19.82 9.99 39.77
C PHE A 236 19.67 11.48 39.45
N ASN A 237 20.77 12.24 39.42
CA ASN A 237 20.75 13.68 39.12
C ASN A 237 20.19 13.94 37.72
N THR A 238 20.66 13.20 36.70
CA THR A 238 20.18 13.31 35.32
C THR A 238 18.69 12.98 35.24
N ALA A 239 18.25 11.86 35.82
CA ALA A 239 16.85 11.46 35.77
C ALA A 239 15.91 12.45 36.50
N SER A 240 16.37 13.07 37.60
CA SER A 240 15.59 14.07 38.33
C SER A 240 15.38 15.33 37.48
N VAL A 241 16.45 15.85 36.86
CA VAL A 241 16.37 17.00 35.93
C VAL A 241 15.48 16.71 34.70
N MET A 242 15.47 15.47 34.19
CA MET A 242 14.55 15.07 33.12
C MET A 242 13.08 15.07 33.58
N VAL A 243 12.79 14.65 34.82
CA VAL A 243 11.44 14.74 35.39
C VAL A 243 11.01 16.21 35.54
N GLU A 244 11.88 17.10 36.03
CA GLU A 244 11.61 18.54 36.13
C GLU A 244 11.27 19.17 34.77
N PHE A 245 12.01 18.86 33.70
CA PHE A 245 11.71 19.36 32.36
C PHE A 245 10.35 18.86 31.83
N LEU A 246 10.02 17.59 32.09
CA LEU A 246 8.74 17.01 31.69
C LEU A 246 7.57 17.58 32.51
N GLU A 247 7.78 17.93 33.77
CA GLU A 247 6.74 18.55 34.61
C GLU A 247 6.34 19.93 34.11
N LYS A 248 7.28 20.73 33.60
CA LYS A 248 6.99 22.03 32.93
C LYS A 248 6.11 21.91 31.68
N MET A 249 6.05 20.73 31.06
CA MET A 249 5.16 20.45 29.92
C MET A 249 3.75 20.03 30.33
N THR A 250 3.58 19.56 31.57
CA THR A 250 2.31 19.06 32.09
C THR A 250 1.47 20.14 32.77
N VAL A 251 0.16 19.97 32.75
CA VAL A 251 -0.82 20.91 33.31
C VAL A 251 -1.97 20.14 33.98
N SER A 252 -2.61 20.72 34.99
CA SER A 252 -3.83 20.13 35.56
C SER A 252 -5.03 20.34 34.62
N GLU A 253 -5.94 19.38 34.57
CA GLU A 253 -7.13 19.45 33.71
C GLU A 253 -7.96 20.71 33.97
N HIS A 254 -8.21 21.04 35.24
CA HIS A 254 -8.95 22.23 35.64
C HIS A 254 -8.27 23.53 35.18
N HIS A 255 -6.93 23.63 35.26
CA HIS A 255 -6.23 24.82 34.77
C HIS A 255 -6.32 24.89 33.25
N LEU A 256 -6.09 23.77 32.55
CA LEU A 256 -6.15 23.72 31.08
C LEU A 256 -7.53 24.12 30.53
N ILE A 257 -8.61 23.61 31.12
CA ILE A 257 -9.99 23.99 30.73
C ILE A 257 -10.25 25.49 30.96
N ALA A 258 -9.63 26.09 31.98
CA ALA A 258 -9.81 27.50 32.31
C ALA A 258 -8.95 28.47 31.48
N VAL A 259 -7.87 28.01 30.82
CA VAL A 259 -6.91 28.88 30.11
C VAL A 259 -6.66 28.52 28.64
N THR A 260 -7.20 27.41 28.12
CA THR A 260 -6.89 26.98 26.75
C THR A 260 -7.44 27.94 25.70
N GLU A 261 -6.61 28.24 24.70
CA GLU A 261 -7.01 28.99 23.50
C GLU A 261 -7.68 28.06 22.46
N ASP A 262 -7.54 26.74 22.62
CA ASP A 262 -8.18 25.73 21.76
C ASP A 262 -8.96 24.64 22.53
N PRO A 263 -10.22 24.91 22.92
CA PRO A 263 -11.13 23.91 23.49
C PRO A 263 -11.39 22.71 22.57
N GLY A 264 -11.26 22.86 21.24
CA GLY A 264 -11.46 21.77 20.28
C GLY A 264 -10.43 20.64 20.46
N SER A 265 -9.20 21.02 20.79
CA SER A 265 -8.10 20.09 21.11
C SER A 265 -8.27 19.32 22.43
N LEU A 266 -9.28 19.63 23.26
CA LEU A 266 -9.56 18.89 24.50
C LEU A 266 -10.54 17.71 24.29
N SER A 267 -11.20 17.64 23.14
CA SER A 267 -12.25 16.66 22.84
C SER A 267 -11.82 15.20 23.06
N GLU A 268 -10.71 14.79 22.45
CA GLU A 268 -10.16 13.43 22.56
C GLU A 268 -9.45 13.15 23.88
N THR A 269 -8.82 14.15 24.51
CA THR A 269 -8.21 13.95 25.83
C THR A 269 -9.30 13.73 26.88
N SER A 270 -10.40 14.48 26.82
CA SER A 270 -11.59 14.28 27.67
C SER A 270 -12.26 12.92 27.39
N ARG A 271 -12.44 12.54 26.11
CA ARG A 271 -12.98 11.22 25.72
C ARG A 271 -12.12 10.05 26.20
N LYS A 272 -10.83 10.26 26.43
CA LYS A 272 -9.86 9.25 26.87
C LYS A 272 -9.35 9.46 28.30
N GLN A 273 -10.01 10.31 29.10
CA GLN A 273 -9.82 10.26 30.54
C GLN A 273 -10.34 8.93 31.07
N ASN A 274 -9.57 8.30 31.96
CA ASN A 274 -10.10 7.21 32.77
C ASN A 274 -10.98 7.78 33.90
N ILE A 275 -11.71 6.91 34.60
CA ILE A 275 -12.61 7.29 35.71
C ILE A 275 -11.88 8.16 36.76
N ASN A 276 -10.59 7.91 36.96
CA ASN A 276 -9.73 8.62 37.93
C ASN A 276 -9.09 9.91 37.37
N ARG A 277 -9.44 10.34 36.15
CA ARG A 277 -8.90 11.52 35.43
C ARG A 277 -7.36 11.58 35.36
N GLY A 278 -6.74 10.40 35.31
CA GLY A 278 -5.28 10.23 35.39
C GLY A 278 -4.52 10.42 34.07
N LEU A 279 -5.14 10.92 32.99
CA LEU A 279 -4.43 11.21 31.75
C LEU A 279 -3.56 12.46 31.92
N THR A 280 -2.29 12.38 31.53
CA THR A 280 -1.37 13.52 31.54
C THR A 280 -1.78 14.55 30.49
N ASN A 281 -2.31 15.68 30.93
CA ASN A 281 -2.60 16.82 30.08
C ASN A 281 -1.34 17.67 29.87
N ILE A 282 -1.25 18.31 28.70
CA ILE A 282 -0.15 19.21 28.30
C ILE A 282 -0.65 20.62 28.00
N SER A 283 0.20 21.62 28.23
CA SER A 283 -0.11 23.03 27.97
C SER A 283 -0.23 23.36 26.47
N ASP A 284 -0.83 24.50 26.12
CA ASP A 284 -1.07 24.88 24.72
C ASP A 284 0.23 25.16 23.96
N GLN A 285 1.23 25.74 24.62
CA GLN A 285 2.59 25.87 24.07
C GLN A 285 3.21 24.49 23.74
N CYS A 286 2.94 23.48 24.58
CA CYS A 286 3.40 22.11 24.36
C CYS A 286 2.59 21.43 23.24
N TYR A 287 1.29 21.67 23.17
CA TYR A 287 0.42 21.24 22.08
C TYR A 287 0.93 21.74 20.72
N HIS A 288 1.18 23.05 20.55
CA HIS A 288 1.65 23.60 19.27
C HIS A 288 3.05 23.10 18.86
N CYS A 289 3.91 22.79 19.85
CA CYS A 289 5.18 22.12 19.58
C CYS A 289 4.95 20.71 19.01
N PHE A 290 4.04 19.93 19.60
CA PHE A 290 3.70 18.60 19.08
C PHE A 290 2.91 18.66 17.76
N GLU A 291 2.07 19.66 17.55
CA GLU A 291 1.38 19.93 16.28
C GLU A 291 2.37 20.14 15.14
N SER A 292 3.43 20.92 15.39
CA SER A 292 4.55 21.12 14.44
C SER A 292 5.29 19.81 14.13
N ILE A 293 5.66 19.05 15.17
CA ILE A 293 6.38 17.77 15.03
C ILE A 293 5.54 16.71 14.33
N VAL A 294 4.25 16.59 14.66
CA VAL A 294 3.32 15.63 14.04
C VAL A 294 3.07 15.99 12.58
N THR A 295 2.89 17.28 12.25
CA THR A 295 2.71 17.74 10.87
C THR A 295 3.92 17.37 10.00
N ALA A 296 5.13 17.68 10.47
CA ALA A 296 6.35 17.30 9.77
C ALA A 296 6.52 15.77 9.67
N SER A 297 6.22 15.03 10.73
CA SER A 297 6.25 13.56 10.73
C SER A 297 5.31 12.95 9.68
N LEU A 298 4.10 13.50 9.54
CA LEU A 298 3.10 13.02 8.59
C LEU A 298 3.45 13.34 7.14
N ASN A 299 4.08 14.49 6.88
CA ASN A 299 4.60 14.82 5.54
C ASN A 299 5.67 13.83 5.08
N GLU A 300 6.57 13.41 5.98
CA GLU A 300 7.61 12.43 5.66
C GLU A 300 7.11 10.98 5.62
N LEU A 301 6.04 10.64 6.35
CA LEU A 301 5.35 9.34 6.30
C LEU A 301 4.45 9.21 5.05
N SER A 302 5.07 9.31 3.87
CA SER A 302 4.40 9.22 2.57
C SER A 302 4.71 7.91 1.83
N SER A 303 3.81 7.49 0.93
CA SER A 303 4.07 6.32 0.06
C SER A 303 5.30 6.52 -0.85
N LYS A 304 5.61 7.76 -1.24
CA LYS A 304 6.82 8.14 -2.00
C LYS A 304 8.08 7.85 -1.18
N ASN A 305 8.12 8.29 0.07
CA ASN A 305 9.25 8.05 0.97
C ASN A 305 9.35 6.58 1.39
N LEU A 306 8.24 5.87 1.55
CA LEU A 306 8.24 4.42 1.80
C LEU A 306 8.89 3.64 0.64
N VAL A 307 8.63 4.00 -0.62
CA VAL A 307 9.31 3.39 -1.78
C VAL A 307 10.80 3.76 -1.82
N LYS A 308 11.15 5.00 -1.50
CA LYS A 308 12.54 5.51 -1.54
C LYS A 308 13.43 4.96 -0.42
N HIS A 309 12.90 4.77 0.79
CA HIS A 309 13.68 4.46 2.00
C HIS A 309 13.37 3.10 2.62
N GLY A 310 12.25 2.45 2.23
CA GLY A 310 11.88 1.12 2.69
C GLY A 310 11.89 0.98 4.21
N ASN A 311 12.70 0.04 4.71
CA ASN A 311 12.84 -0.24 6.14
C ASN A 311 13.42 0.96 6.94
N SER A 312 14.23 1.81 6.32
CA SER A 312 14.86 2.99 6.94
C SER A 312 14.00 4.25 6.90
N LEU A 313 12.71 4.13 6.55
CA LEU A 313 11.76 5.24 6.60
C LEU A 313 11.69 5.88 8.00
N HIS A 314 11.73 5.07 9.07
CA HIS A 314 11.64 5.60 10.44
C HIS A 314 12.87 6.44 10.80
N ASP A 315 14.06 5.94 10.48
CA ASP A 315 15.33 6.64 10.71
C ASP A 315 15.38 7.96 9.93
N HIS A 316 14.88 7.96 8.68
CA HIS A 316 14.77 9.18 7.87
C HIS A 316 13.83 10.21 8.48
N VAL A 317 12.64 9.79 8.96
CA VAL A 317 11.68 10.68 9.64
C VAL A 317 12.32 11.27 10.91
N ILE A 318 12.97 10.45 11.74
CA ILE A 318 13.65 10.92 12.96
C ILE A 318 14.76 11.92 12.61
N LYS A 319 15.63 11.59 11.66
CA LYS A 319 16.73 12.46 11.24
C LYS A 319 16.23 13.83 10.74
N THR A 320 15.19 13.85 9.91
CA THR A 320 14.59 15.08 9.38
C THR A 320 14.01 15.98 10.48
N LEU A 321 13.50 15.38 11.56
CA LEU A 321 12.99 16.10 12.74
C LEU A 321 14.10 16.58 13.70
N GLU A 322 15.22 15.85 13.79
CA GLU A 322 16.41 16.25 14.55
C GLU A 322 17.19 17.39 13.90
N GLU A 323 17.29 17.40 12.56
CA GLU A 323 17.98 18.45 11.80
C GLU A 323 17.20 19.78 11.77
N ASN A 324 15.91 19.76 12.15
CA ASN A 324 15.08 20.96 12.24
C ASN A 324 15.34 21.75 13.55
N ASN A 325 16.25 22.72 13.46
CA ASN A 325 16.61 23.62 14.56
C ASN A 325 15.42 24.45 15.12
N GLN A 326 14.38 24.74 14.32
CA GLN A 326 13.23 25.51 14.78
C GLN A 326 12.38 24.71 15.78
N PHE A 327 12.12 23.44 15.50
CA PHE A 327 11.40 22.55 16.42
C PHE A 327 12.17 22.36 17.74
N PHE A 328 13.50 22.16 17.66
CA PHE A 328 14.33 22.10 18.86
C PHE A 328 14.32 23.41 19.66
N ALA A 329 14.36 24.58 19.01
CA ALA A 329 14.31 25.87 19.70
C ALA A 329 12.99 26.09 20.46
N ILE A 330 11.85 25.69 19.90
CA ILE A 330 10.54 25.74 20.57
C ILE A 330 10.53 24.81 21.79
N PHE A 331 11.00 23.57 21.63
CA PHE A 331 11.09 22.58 22.71
C PHE A 331 12.04 23.04 23.83
N TYR A 332 13.21 23.59 23.48
CA TYR A 332 14.19 24.12 24.41
C TYR A 332 13.66 25.28 25.23
N LYS A 333 12.89 26.20 24.63
CA LYS A 333 12.26 27.33 25.34
C LYS A 333 11.29 26.85 26.43
N MET A 334 10.56 25.76 26.20
CA MET A 334 9.66 25.17 27.21
C MET A 334 10.42 24.52 28.38
N CYS A 335 11.46 23.74 28.11
CA CYS A 335 12.23 23.05 29.15
C CYS A 335 13.07 24.02 30.01
N SER A 336 13.71 25.00 29.37
CA SER A 336 14.64 25.93 30.02
C SER A 336 13.92 27.08 30.75
N GLY A 337 12.88 27.64 30.14
CA GLY A 337 12.39 28.96 30.55
C GLY A 337 13.45 30.04 30.29
N ASN A 338 13.53 31.05 31.16
CA ASN A 338 14.39 32.22 30.97
C ASN A 338 15.85 32.05 31.44
N ASN A 339 16.23 30.94 32.08
CA ASN A 339 17.59 30.69 32.56
C ASN A 339 18.21 29.48 31.85
N ALA A 340 19.26 29.72 31.06
CA ALA A 340 19.95 28.71 30.28
C ALA A 340 21.29 28.32 30.92
N ASN A 341 21.47 27.04 31.24
CA ASN A 341 22.75 26.44 31.64
C ASN A 341 23.23 25.51 30.51
N PRO A 342 24.51 25.58 30.07
CA PRO A 342 25.05 24.66 29.07
C PRO A 342 24.79 23.16 29.36
N ALA A 343 24.92 22.73 30.62
CA ALA A 343 24.68 21.34 31.03
C ALA A 343 23.21 20.91 30.93
N SER A 344 22.27 21.86 30.84
CA SER A 344 20.86 21.57 30.54
C SER A 344 20.64 21.29 29.05
N ASN A 345 21.50 21.77 28.16
CA ASN A 345 21.30 21.68 26.71
C ASN A 345 21.35 20.24 26.20
N ASP A 346 22.36 19.47 26.60
CA ASP A 346 22.50 18.06 26.19
C ASP A 346 21.39 17.17 26.76
N ASN A 347 20.94 17.47 27.99
CA ASN A 347 19.79 16.80 28.59
C ASN A 347 18.49 17.11 27.82
N ILE A 348 18.23 18.38 27.51
CA ILE A 348 17.05 18.79 26.73
C ILE A 348 17.09 18.23 25.31
N ARG A 349 18.28 18.16 24.68
CA ARG A 349 18.47 17.53 23.36
C ARG A 349 18.24 16.03 23.40
N THR A 350 18.69 15.34 24.44
CA THR A 350 18.41 13.91 24.64
C THR A 350 16.91 13.69 24.83
N LEU A 351 16.25 14.48 25.67
CA LEU A 351 14.81 14.42 25.90
C LEU A 351 13.99 14.70 24.64
N TYR A 352 14.43 15.67 23.83
CA TYR A 352 13.83 16.01 22.54
C TYR A 352 13.87 14.82 21.56
N ARG A 353 15.00 14.12 21.46
CA ARG A 353 15.14 12.89 20.66
C ARG A 353 14.20 11.79 21.12
N GLU A 354 14.13 11.53 22.42
CA GLU A 354 13.21 10.50 22.94
C GLU A 354 11.73 10.89 22.75
N CYS A 355 11.39 12.18 22.81
CA CYS A 355 10.08 12.72 22.43
C CYS A 355 9.76 12.44 20.94
N ILE A 356 10.63 12.85 20.01
CA ILE A 356 10.48 12.57 18.57
C ILE A 356 10.30 11.07 18.34
N TYR A 357 11.14 10.24 18.95
CA TYR A 357 11.10 8.79 18.75
C TYR A 357 9.75 8.20 19.16
N LYS A 358 9.20 8.62 20.31
CA LYS A 358 7.87 8.15 20.76
C LYS A 358 6.75 8.61 19.84
N VAL A 359 6.73 9.88 19.43
CA VAL A 359 5.70 10.44 18.53
C VAL A 359 5.76 9.76 17.17
N SER A 360 6.92 9.73 16.52
CA SER A 360 7.11 9.10 15.21
C SER A 360 6.81 7.59 15.24
N SER A 361 7.15 6.88 16.31
CA SER A 361 6.78 5.45 16.48
C SER A 361 5.28 5.20 16.53
N ILE A 362 4.49 6.14 17.06
CA ILE A 362 3.01 6.03 17.09
C ILE A 362 2.45 6.28 15.68
N LEU A 363 2.93 7.33 15.03
CA LEU A 363 2.50 7.71 13.67
C LEU A 363 2.87 6.65 12.63
N LEU A 364 4.08 6.08 12.70
CA LEU A 364 4.52 4.97 11.84
C LEU A 364 3.66 3.71 12.03
N LYS A 365 3.26 3.39 13.26
CA LYS A 365 2.36 2.25 13.53
C LYS A 365 0.95 2.48 12.96
N GLN A 366 0.48 3.73 12.94
CA GLN A 366 -0.78 4.08 12.28
C GLN A 366 -0.63 4.00 10.75
N PHE A 367 0.36 4.68 10.17
CA PHE A 367 0.67 4.65 8.74
C PHE A 367 0.81 3.23 8.18
N SER A 368 1.53 2.34 8.88
CA SER A 368 1.70 0.94 8.45
C SER A 368 0.38 0.14 8.45
N ARG A 369 -0.56 0.42 9.37
CA ARG A 369 -1.90 -0.18 9.33
C ARG A 369 -2.69 0.35 8.13
N ASP A 370 -2.74 1.67 7.97
CA ASP A 370 -3.53 2.34 6.93
C ASP A 370 -3.03 1.98 5.52
N PHE A 371 -1.71 1.86 5.36
CA PHE A 371 -1.07 1.38 4.13
C PHE A 371 -1.44 -0.08 3.82
N MET A 372 -1.45 -0.95 4.83
CA MET A 372 -1.84 -2.36 4.66
C MET A 372 -3.34 -2.50 4.38
N GLU A 373 -4.20 -1.72 5.02
CA GLU A 373 -5.63 -1.69 4.73
C GLU A 373 -5.92 -1.14 3.33
N SER A 374 -5.24 -0.06 2.92
CA SER A 374 -5.30 0.48 1.56
C SER A 374 -4.86 -0.57 0.53
N CYS A 375 -3.77 -1.28 0.78
CA CYS A 375 -3.31 -2.39 -0.08
C CYS A 375 -4.32 -3.54 -0.14
N ASN A 376 -4.93 -3.92 0.99
CA ASN A 376 -5.95 -4.97 1.04
C ASN A 376 -7.26 -4.55 0.36
N THR A 377 -7.65 -3.28 0.47
CA THR A 377 -8.81 -2.69 -0.21
C THR A 377 -8.58 -2.66 -1.72
N ARG A 378 -7.40 -2.22 -2.17
CA ARG A 378 -6.98 -2.28 -3.58
C ARG A 378 -7.00 -3.71 -4.13
N LYS A 379 -6.45 -4.69 -3.40
CA LYS A 379 -6.54 -6.13 -3.75
C LYS A 379 -8.00 -6.59 -3.88
N LYS A 380 -8.87 -6.26 -2.92
CA LYS A 380 -10.31 -6.58 -2.95
C LYS A 380 -11.03 -5.93 -4.14
N MET A 381 -10.67 -4.70 -4.52
CA MET A 381 -11.23 -4.00 -5.68
C MET A 381 -10.78 -4.64 -7.01
N GLU A 382 -9.49 -4.95 -7.18
CA GLU A 382 -9.02 -5.65 -8.40
C GLU A 382 -9.62 -7.05 -8.53
N HIS A 383 -9.75 -7.80 -7.43
CA HIS A 383 -10.43 -9.10 -7.43
C HIS A 383 -11.91 -8.98 -7.84
N ARG A 384 -12.63 -7.94 -7.37
CA ARG A 384 -14.02 -7.66 -7.80
C ARG A 384 -14.10 -7.29 -9.29
N LYS A 385 -13.15 -6.51 -9.82
CA LYS A 385 -13.06 -6.22 -11.27
C LYS A 385 -12.82 -7.50 -12.08
N GLN A 386 -11.93 -8.39 -11.62
CA GLN A 386 -11.63 -9.66 -12.29
C GLN A 386 -12.86 -10.58 -12.33
N ILE A 387 -13.63 -10.67 -11.24
CA ILE A 387 -14.91 -11.42 -11.22
C ILE A 387 -15.92 -10.82 -12.20
N GLN A 388 -16.12 -9.49 -12.20
CA GLN A 388 -17.06 -8.86 -13.15
C GLN A 388 -16.65 -9.05 -14.63
N VAL A 389 -15.35 -9.23 -14.91
CA VAL A 389 -14.85 -9.57 -16.24
C VAL A 389 -15.07 -11.06 -16.57
N SER A 390 -14.95 -11.98 -15.61
CA SER A 390 -15.23 -13.41 -15.84
C SER A 390 -16.74 -13.66 -16.01
N GLU A 391 -17.59 -13.09 -15.16
CA GLU A 391 -19.05 -13.17 -15.26
C GLU A 391 -19.56 -12.71 -16.63
N LYS A 392 -19.04 -11.59 -17.15
CA LYS A 392 -19.37 -11.07 -18.49
C LYS A 392 -18.92 -12.02 -19.61
N LYS A 393 -17.76 -12.69 -19.47
CA LYS A 393 -17.33 -13.73 -20.41
C LYS A 393 -18.25 -14.97 -20.38
N THR A 394 -18.68 -15.40 -19.20
CA THR A 394 -19.60 -16.53 -19.04
C THR A 394 -20.98 -16.23 -19.62
N ALA A 395 -21.51 -15.02 -19.38
CA ALA A 395 -22.77 -14.55 -19.97
C ALA A 395 -22.71 -14.46 -21.50
N HIS A 396 -21.58 -14.03 -22.07
CA HIS A 396 -21.41 -13.99 -23.53
C HIS A 396 -21.36 -15.40 -24.16
N ASN A 397 -20.77 -16.38 -23.48
CA ASN A 397 -20.67 -17.77 -23.95
C ASN A 397 -22.00 -18.54 -23.85
N THR A 398 -22.83 -18.27 -22.83
CA THR A 398 -24.15 -18.93 -22.71
C THR A 398 -25.10 -18.50 -23.82
N HIS A 399 -25.02 -17.23 -24.26
CA HIS A 399 -25.90 -16.69 -25.30
C HIS A 399 -25.63 -17.21 -26.73
N PHE A 400 -24.50 -17.90 -26.97
CA PHE A 400 -24.09 -18.39 -28.29
C PHE A 400 -24.55 -19.83 -28.61
N LYS A 401 -25.18 -20.55 -27.67
CA LYS A 401 -25.54 -21.98 -27.82
C LYS A 401 -27.01 -22.28 -28.16
N GLN A 402 -27.85 -21.27 -28.41
CA GLN A 402 -29.24 -21.48 -28.84
C GLN A 402 -29.63 -20.56 -30.01
N THR A 403 -29.54 -21.08 -31.25
CA THR A 403 -30.50 -20.90 -32.36
C THR A 403 -30.03 -21.68 -33.59
N LYS A 404 -30.61 -22.86 -33.88
CA LYS A 404 -30.40 -23.56 -35.16
C LYS A 404 -31.55 -24.54 -35.53
N SER A 405 -32.76 -24.02 -35.75
CA SER A 405 -33.76 -24.68 -36.62
C SER A 405 -34.93 -23.77 -37.02
N LEU A 406 -34.88 -23.27 -38.26
CA LEU A 406 -35.97 -23.18 -39.23
C LEU A 406 -37.43 -22.89 -38.77
N ASN A 407 -37.83 -21.65 -39.04
CA ASN A 407 -38.95 -21.27 -39.95
C ASN A 407 -40.43 -21.44 -39.54
N PRO A 408 -41.36 -20.71 -40.21
CA PRO A 408 -42.54 -20.14 -39.55
C PRO A 408 -43.90 -20.51 -40.20
N ILE A 409 -44.99 -19.92 -39.70
CA ILE A 409 -46.15 -19.48 -40.49
C ILE A 409 -46.94 -18.39 -39.71
N SER A 410 -47.65 -17.52 -40.44
CA SER A 410 -48.39 -16.34 -39.93
C SER A 410 -49.82 -16.64 -39.45
N ILE A 411 -50.46 -15.69 -38.75
CA ILE A 411 -51.79 -15.10 -39.09
C ILE A 411 -52.16 -13.95 -38.12
N THR A 412 -53.07 -13.07 -38.56
CA THR A 412 -53.71 -11.91 -37.88
C THR A 412 -54.50 -12.28 -36.59
N THR A 413 -55.01 -11.38 -35.74
CA THR A 413 -55.70 -10.09 -36.02
C THR A 413 -55.69 -9.11 -34.81
N THR A 414 -56.28 -7.94 -35.00
CA THR A 414 -56.49 -6.78 -34.11
C THR A 414 -57.14 -7.04 -32.74
N GLU A 415 -56.75 -6.27 -31.71
CA GLU A 415 -57.61 -5.23 -31.08
C GLU A 415 -56.93 -4.45 -29.91
N GLN A 416 -57.55 -3.35 -29.47
CA GLN A 416 -57.22 -2.48 -28.33
C GLN A 416 -58.53 -1.81 -27.82
N PRO A 417 -58.60 -1.14 -26.64
CA PRO A 417 -57.56 -0.93 -25.62
C PRO A 417 -57.97 -1.39 -24.19
N GLY A 418 -57.04 -1.34 -23.22
CA GLY A 418 -57.33 -1.62 -21.80
C GLY A 418 -56.31 -1.02 -20.82
N THR A 419 -56.73 -0.03 -20.03
CA THR A 419 -55.88 0.77 -19.13
C THR A 419 -55.24 -0.03 -17.99
N SER A 420 -53.98 0.27 -17.65
CA SER A 420 -53.34 -0.15 -16.39
C SER A 420 -52.38 0.92 -15.83
N GLY A 421 -52.07 0.83 -14.53
CA GLY A 421 -51.70 1.98 -13.71
C GLY A 421 -50.32 2.62 -13.92
N VAL A 422 -50.26 3.95 -13.75
CA VAL A 422 -49.03 4.74 -13.67
C VAL A 422 -48.70 5.03 -12.20
N SER A 423 -47.64 4.41 -11.68
CA SER A 423 -47.09 4.72 -10.35
C SER A 423 -46.06 5.84 -10.46
N SER A 424 -46.29 6.95 -9.76
CA SER A 424 -45.43 8.14 -9.81
C SER A 424 -44.25 8.04 -8.84
N LYS A 425 -43.04 7.85 -9.37
CA LYS A 425 -41.79 8.00 -8.60
C LYS A 425 -40.83 8.97 -9.29
N LYS A 426 -40.80 10.23 -8.83
CA LYS A 426 -39.77 11.19 -9.22
C LYS A 426 -38.41 10.68 -8.74
N ARG A 427 -37.42 10.62 -9.62
CA ARG A 427 -36.00 10.52 -9.26
C ARG A 427 -35.45 11.93 -9.05
N SER A 428 -35.06 12.27 -7.82
CA SER A 428 -34.15 13.37 -7.53
C SER A 428 -32.71 12.85 -7.48
N SER A 429 -31.76 13.69 -7.89
CA SER A 429 -30.32 13.40 -7.85
C SER A 429 -29.73 13.45 -6.45
N SER A 430 -28.80 12.56 -6.13
CA SER A 430 -27.88 12.70 -4.99
C SER A 430 -26.49 12.19 -5.35
N THR A 431 -25.53 13.12 -5.41
CA THR A 431 -24.09 12.83 -5.55
C THR A 431 -23.53 12.25 -4.25
N HIS A 432 -22.74 11.18 -4.31
CA HIS A 432 -21.97 10.69 -3.17
C HIS A 432 -20.48 11.01 -3.35
N SER A 433 -19.94 11.81 -2.42
CA SER A 433 -18.51 12.07 -2.28
C SER A 433 -17.82 10.97 -1.45
N ASN A 434 -16.55 10.70 -1.74
CA ASN A 434 -15.72 9.78 -0.95
C ASN A 434 -14.68 10.60 -0.17
N HIS A 435 -14.66 10.46 1.16
CA HIS A 435 -13.70 11.12 2.05
C HIS A 435 -12.91 10.06 2.82
N THR A 436 -11.60 9.94 2.57
CA THR A 436 -10.77 8.87 3.20
C THR A 436 -9.40 9.37 3.67
N PHE A 437 -9.37 9.93 4.88
CA PHE A 437 -8.22 9.85 5.80
C PHE A 437 -8.69 10.21 7.22
N LEU A 438 -9.29 11.40 7.38
CA LEU A 438 -9.81 11.89 8.66
C LEU A 438 -11.11 11.20 9.11
N GLY A 439 -11.98 10.78 8.17
CA GLY A 439 -13.27 10.16 8.49
C GLY A 439 -13.18 8.85 9.28
N ALA A 440 -12.13 8.06 9.06
CA ALA A 440 -11.88 6.82 9.81
C ALA A 440 -11.61 7.05 11.31
N LEU A 441 -11.33 8.30 11.70
CA LEU A 441 -11.07 8.73 13.07
C LEU A 441 -12.26 9.44 13.73
N ALA A 442 -13.40 9.52 13.03
CA ALA A 442 -14.64 10.17 13.48
C ALA A 442 -15.81 9.18 13.62
N SER A 443 -15.90 8.16 12.76
CA SER A 443 -17.02 7.20 12.76
C SER A 443 -16.81 6.02 13.72
N SER A 444 -17.21 6.19 14.99
CA SER A 444 -17.28 5.10 15.98
C SER A 444 -18.49 5.24 16.91
N GLU A 445 -19.70 5.25 16.36
CA GLU A 445 -20.95 5.17 17.11
C GLU A 445 -21.64 3.80 16.87
N GLN A 446 -22.11 3.17 17.95
CA GLN A 446 -22.96 1.98 17.92
C GLN A 446 -24.44 2.39 18.10
N PRO A 447 -25.39 1.84 17.32
CA PRO A 447 -26.79 2.22 17.42
C PRO A 447 -27.46 1.64 18.69
N GLY A 448 -28.40 2.41 19.26
CA GLY A 448 -29.08 2.08 20.52
C GLY A 448 -30.14 0.98 20.45
N SER A 449 -30.55 0.53 21.63
CA SER A 449 -31.51 -0.56 21.87
C SER A 449 -32.91 -0.34 21.27
N SER A 450 -33.51 -1.43 20.78
CA SER A 450 -34.96 -1.63 20.64
C SER A 450 -35.25 -3.14 20.57
N GLY A 451 -35.82 -3.72 21.63
CA GLY A 451 -35.89 -5.19 21.80
C GLY A 451 -37.28 -5.82 21.59
N VAL A 452 -37.29 -7.14 21.35
CA VAL A 452 -38.47 -8.01 21.43
C VAL A 452 -38.06 -9.36 22.05
N SER A 453 -38.88 -9.92 22.94
CA SER A 453 -38.57 -11.18 23.66
C SER A 453 -39.21 -12.43 23.04
N CYS A 454 -38.58 -13.61 23.16
CA CYS A 454 -39.22 -14.78 23.79
C CYS A 454 -38.35 -16.05 24.00
N LYS A 455 -38.24 -16.48 25.27
CA LYS A 455 -38.67 -17.82 25.78
C LYS A 455 -38.49 -19.08 24.88
N LYS A 456 -37.54 -19.98 25.26
CA LYS A 456 -37.78 -21.25 26.04
C LYS A 456 -36.78 -22.41 25.79
N LYS A 457 -36.35 -23.05 26.92
CA LYS A 457 -36.14 -24.51 27.13
C LYS A 457 -34.96 -25.23 26.41
N SER A 458 -34.40 -26.36 26.90
CA SER A 458 -34.36 -27.01 28.25
C SER A 458 -33.51 -28.32 28.23
N LEU A 459 -33.15 -28.86 29.42
CA LEU A 459 -32.57 -30.21 29.72
C LEU A 459 -31.05 -30.36 29.40
N LYS A 460 -30.18 -30.74 30.37
CA LYS A 460 -29.90 -32.06 31.01
C LYS A 460 -29.27 -33.06 30.00
N THR A 461 -28.25 -33.88 30.33
CA THR A 461 -27.81 -34.51 31.60
C THR A 461 -26.27 -34.51 31.80
N GLN A 462 -25.75 -34.21 33.00
CA GLN A 462 -25.23 -35.20 34.00
C GLN A 462 -24.39 -36.39 33.49
N THR A 463 -23.17 -36.52 34.01
CA THR A 463 -22.66 -37.73 34.70
C THR A 463 -21.40 -37.38 35.53
N ALA A 464 -21.11 -38.11 36.61
CA ALA A 464 -19.98 -37.85 37.50
C ALA A 464 -19.46 -39.13 38.17
N VAL A 465 -18.14 -39.25 38.37
CA VAL A 465 -17.50 -40.34 39.14
C VAL A 465 -16.36 -39.77 40.01
N LYS A 466 -16.22 -40.29 41.24
CA LYS A 466 -15.30 -39.80 42.30
C LYS A 466 -14.09 -40.72 42.52
N LYS A 467 -12.99 -40.18 43.06
CA LYS A 467 -12.05 -40.75 44.09
C LYS A 467 -10.98 -39.67 44.41
N THR A 468 -10.71 -39.16 45.63
CA THR A 468 -10.30 -39.75 46.94
C THR A 468 -8.94 -40.47 46.89
N LYS A 469 -7.91 -40.28 47.73
CA LYS A 469 -7.64 -39.57 49.03
C LYS A 469 -6.11 -39.16 49.04
N ARG A 470 -5.40 -38.61 50.07
CA ARG A 470 -5.55 -38.42 51.54
C ARG A 470 -4.63 -37.26 52.05
N ALA A 471 -4.79 -36.88 53.34
CA ALA A 471 -3.83 -36.41 54.37
C ALA A 471 -2.31 -36.27 54.06
N ALA A 472 -1.53 -35.35 54.67
CA ALA A 472 -1.75 -34.23 55.64
C ALA A 472 -0.44 -33.34 55.65
N SER A 473 -0.06 -32.45 56.60
CA SER A 473 -0.49 -32.08 57.97
C SER A 473 0.07 -30.70 58.41
N GLN A 474 -0.51 -30.10 59.47
CA GLN A 474 -0.01 -28.97 60.30
C GLN A 474 0.25 -27.60 59.61
N GLU A 475 -0.02 -26.42 60.20
CA GLU A 475 -0.61 -26.07 61.51
C GLU A 475 -1.48 -24.77 61.42
N LYS A 476 -2.15 -24.34 62.49
CA LYS A 476 -3.17 -23.26 62.50
C LYS A 476 -2.69 -21.94 63.11
N THR A 477 -3.25 -20.83 62.63
CA THR A 477 -3.95 -19.71 63.36
C THR A 477 -4.15 -18.55 62.37
N GLU A 478 -5.20 -17.71 62.33
CA GLU A 478 -6.59 -17.67 62.80
C GLU A 478 -7.27 -16.48 62.06
N LYS A 479 -8.57 -16.59 61.78
CA LYS A 479 -9.50 -15.69 61.03
C LYS A 479 -10.94 -16.00 61.55
N PRO A 480 -12.07 -15.41 61.09
CA PRO A 480 -12.32 -14.44 60.00
C PRO A 480 -12.62 -13.03 60.59
N PRO A 481 -13.68 -12.21 60.28
CA PRO A 481 -14.81 -12.29 59.30
C PRO A 481 -14.41 -12.18 57.80
N GLU A 482 -15.25 -12.36 56.76
CA GLU A 482 -16.73 -12.50 56.56
C GLU A 482 -17.58 -11.21 56.51
N ASN A 483 -18.49 -10.96 55.55
CA ASN A 483 -18.96 -11.63 54.31
C ASN A 483 -19.65 -10.56 53.39
N ASP A 484 -19.85 -10.71 52.07
CA ASP A 484 -19.15 -11.48 51.02
C ASP A 484 -19.51 -10.86 49.63
N ASP A 485 -20.26 -11.57 48.75
CA ASP A 485 -20.96 -11.07 47.54
C ASP A 485 -20.16 -10.23 46.51
N GLY A 486 -19.17 -10.86 45.87
CA GLY A 486 -18.59 -10.37 44.61
C GLY A 486 -19.16 -11.12 43.39
N ASP A 487 -19.93 -10.43 42.54
CA ASP A 487 -20.35 -10.92 41.22
C ASP A 487 -19.54 -10.17 40.15
N GLU A 488 -18.46 -10.78 39.67
CA GLU A 488 -17.59 -10.18 38.65
C GLU A 488 -18.25 -10.30 37.26
N GLU A 489 -18.85 -9.21 36.76
CA GLU A 489 -19.11 -9.02 35.32
C GLU A 489 -17.77 -8.89 34.57
N ARG A 490 -17.08 -10.02 34.47
CA ARG A 490 -15.86 -10.23 33.69
C ARG A 490 -16.24 -10.11 32.22
N GLU A 491 -15.98 -8.94 31.64
CA GLU A 491 -16.05 -8.74 30.18
C GLU A 491 -15.26 -9.88 29.50
N GLU A 492 -15.93 -10.63 28.64
CA GLU A 492 -15.33 -11.78 27.94
C GLU A 492 -14.34 -11.26 26.89
N GLU A 493 -13.09 -11.03 27.29
CA GLU A 493 -11.95 -11.14 26.38
C GLU A 493 -12.07 -12.52 25.71
N GLU A 494 -12.40 -12.57 24.41
CA GLU A 494 -12.46 -13.80 23.63
C GLU A 494 -11.05 -14.42 23.53
N GLU A 495 -10.65 -15.15 24.57
CA GLU A 495 -9.35 -15.80 24.70
C GLU A 495 -9.10 -16.66 23.45
N GLU A 496 -8.13 -16.25 22.62
CA GLU A 496 -7.90 -16.84 21.29
C GLU A 496 -7.62 -18.35 21.42
N SER A 497 -8.66 -19.15 21.23
CA SER A 497 -8.67 -20.55 21.60
C SER A 497 -8.99 -21.42 20.39
N CYS A 498 -8.41 -22.62 20.36
CA CYS A 498 -8.58 -23.52 19.23
C CYS A 498 -10.01 -24.06 19.22
N TYR A 499 -10.80 -23.64 18.23
CA TYR A 499 -12.23 -23.88 18.13
C TYR A 499 -12.65 -25.36 18.30
N LYS A 500 -11.79 -26.31 17.92
CA LYS A 500 -12.06 -27.76 18.04
C LYS A 500 -11.69 -28.40 19.39
N CYS A 501 -11.00 -27.69 20.29
CA CYS A 501 -10.57 -28.27 21.58
C CYS A 501 -10.61 -27.32 22.79
N GLY A 502 -11.00 -26.05 22.62
CA GLY A 502 -11.22 -25.11 23.73
C GLY A 502 -9.99 -24.74 24.55
N LYS A 503 -8.78 -25.00 24.04
CA LYS A 503 -7.52 -24.57 24.66
C LYS A 503 -7.12 -23.19 24.13
N ALA A 504 -6.73 -22.31 25.05
CA ALA A 504 -6.14 -21.00 24.77
C ALA A 504 -4.85 -21.08 23.95
N TYR A 505 -4.47 -19.95 23.34
CA TYR A 505 -3.24 -19.78 22.58
C TYR A 505 -1.99 -20.04 23.42
N THR A 506 -1.00 -20.71 22.83
CA THR A 506 0.36 -20.79 23.38
C THR A 506 1.39 -20.63 22.27
N GLU A 507 2.43 -19.83 22.52
CA GLU A 507 3.49 -19.48 21.55
C GLU A 507 4.30 -20.70 21.05
N ASN A 508 4.25 -21.82 21.79
CA ASN A 508 5.02 -23.03 21.52
C ASN A 508 4.26 -24.09 20.68
N GLU A 509 3.01 -23.82 20.27
CA GLU A 509 2.23 -24.73 19.43
C GLU A 509 2.01 -24.18 18.00
N GLU A 510 1.64 -25.06 17.07
CA GLU A 510 1.45 -24.72 15.65
C GLU A 510 -0.02 -24.41 15.33
N TRP A 511 -0.32 -23.16 14.99
CA TRP A 511 -1.68 -22.61 14.81
C TRP A 511 -1.96 -22.09 13.39
N ILE A 512 -3.18 -22.29 12.90
CA ILE A 512 -3.64 -21.80 11.59
C ILE A 512 -5.11 -21.34 11.65
N ALA A 513 -5.41 -20.24 10.97
CA ALA A 513 -6.78 -19.72 10.80
C ALA A 513 -7.38 -20.20 9.46
N CYS A 514 -8.68 -20.49 9.44
CA CYS A 514 -9.40 -20.90 8.22
C CYS A 514 -9.83 -19.70 7.36
N ASP A 515 -9.53 -19.70 6.05
CA ASP A 515 -9.89 -18.64 5.09
C ASP A 515 -11.42 -18.44 4.89
N ILE A 516 -12.27 -19.35 5.38
CA ILE A 516 -13.73 -19.27 5.23
C ILE A 516 -14.41 -18.72 6.49
N CYS A 517 -14.07 -19.25 7.67
CA CYS A 517 -14.72 -18.88 8.93
C CYS A 517 -13.85 -18.03 9.87
N ASN A 518 -12.59 -17.74 9.51
CA ASN A 518 -11.58 -17.02 10.29
C ASN A 518 -11.24 -17.60 11.67
N LYS A 519 -11.78 -18.78 12.02
CA LYS A 519 -11.52 -19.45 13.30
C LYS A 519 -10.12 -20.07 13.34
N TRP A 520 -9.50 -20.01 14.51
CA TRP A 520 -8.18 -20.57 14.79
C TRP A 520 -8.23 -22.05 15.20
N TYR A 521 -7.24 -22.82 14.72
CA TYR A 521 -7.07 -24.24 15.00
C TYR A 521 -5.61 -24.59 15.23
N HIS A 522 -5.32 -25.48 16.18
CA HIS A 522 -4.06 -26.22 16.17
C HIS A 522 -3.94 -27.06 14.90
N ARG A 523 -2.74 -27.12 14.32
CA ARG A 523 -2.34 -28.03 13.23
C ARG A 523 -2.83 -29.47 13.45
N ARG A 524 -2.76 -29.96 14.70
CA ARG A 524 -3.20 -31.31 15.10
C ARG A 524 -4.73 -31.45 15.06
N CYS A 525 -5.48 -30.41 15.42
CA CYS A 525 -6.94 -30.42 15.45
C CYS A 525 -7.58 -30.35 14.05
N CYS A 526 -6.94 -29.66 13.10
CA CYS A 526 -7.43 -29.58 11.72
C CYS A 526 -6.90 -30.69 10.79
N GLY A 527 -6.28 -31.76 11.33
CA GLY A 527 -5.82 -32.90 10.53
C GLY A 527 -4.54 -32.65 9.71
N LEU A 528 -3.87 -31.52 9.89
CA LEU A 528 -2.59 -31.19 9.23
C LEU A 528 -1.38 -31.88 9.90
N SER A 529 -1.55 -33.13 10.32
CA SER A 529 -0.51 -33.93 10.99
C SER A 529 0.75 -34.09 10.13
N SER A 530 0.59 -34.25 8.81
CA SER A 530 1.70 -34.26 7.85
C SER A 530 2.41 -32.90 7.78
N LEU A 531 3.71 -32.89 8.08
CA LEU A 531 4.57 -31.69 7.97
C LEU A 531 4.60 -31.14 6.54
N THR A 532 4.40 -31.99 5.53
CA THR A 532 4.32 -31.59 4.12
C THR A 532 3.03 -30.82 3.82
N LYS A 533 1.88 -31.24 4.36
CA LYS A 533 0.62 -30.47 4.26
C LYS A 533 0.71 -29.15 5.03
N TRP A 534 1.31 -29.17 6.22
CA TRP A 534 1.56 -27.96 7.01
C TRP A 534 2.39 -26.93 6.23
N LYS A 535 3.58 -27.31 5.75
CA LYS A 535 4.47 -26.48 4.92
C LYS A 535 3.92 -26.14 3.52
N TYR A 536 2.79 -26.72 3.12
CA TYR A 536 2.05 -26.31 1.93
C TYR A 536 1.13 -25.13 2.24
N TYR A 537 0.31 -25.26 3.30
CA TYR A 537 -0.68 -24.23 3.67
C TYR A 537 -0.07 -22.98 4.33
N THR A 538 1.03 -23.10 5.08
CA THR A 538 1.69 -21.93 5.70
C THR A 538 2.52 -21.07 4.73
N LYS A 539 2.46 -21.33 3.42
CA LYS A 539 3.07 -20.48 2.38
C LYS A 539 2.12 -19.35 1.99
N VAL A 540 2.66 -18.14 1.90
CA VAL A 540 2.01 -16.82 1.70
C VAL A 540 0.86 -16.74 0.66
N ASN A 541 0.77 -17.68 -0.29
CA ASN A 541 -0.23 -17.70 -1.37
C ASN A 541 -1.06 -19.00 -1.41
N ARG A 542 -1.26 -19.72 -0.30
CA ARG A 542 -2.14 -20.89 -0.21
C ARG A 542 -3.28 -20.63 0.79
N LYS A 543 -4.50 -21.01 0.40
CA LYS A 543 -5.68 -20.98 1.27
C LYS A 543 -5.82 -22.28 2.04
N PHE A 544 -6.26 -22.21 3.28
CA PHE A 544 -6.58 -23.34 4.13
C PHE A 544 -8.07 -23.32 4.51
N CYS A 545 -8.75 -24.43 4.21
CA CYS A 545 -10.11 -24.69 4.67
C CYS A 545 -10.07 -25.66 5.87
N CYS A 546 -10.90 -25.44 6.89
CA CYS A 546 -11.01 -26.36 8.02
C CYS A 546 -12.07 -27.44 7.75
N PRO A 547 -11.98 -28.63 8.41
CA PRO A 547 -12.96 -29.71 8.23
C PRO A 547 -14.40 -29.41 8.71
N GLU A 548 -14.70 -28.17 9.12
CA GLU A 548 -16.04 -27.68 9.44
C GLU A 548 -16.60 -26.75 8.32
N CYS A 549 -15.82 -26.55 7.25
CA CYS A 549 -16.11 -25.69 6.10
C CYS A 549 -15.68 -26.30 4.74
N GLU A 550 -14.96 -27.44 4.75
CA GLU A 550 -14.83 -28.37 3.61
C GLU A 550 -16.13 -29.18 3.42
#